data_AF-A0A845AGK1-F1
#
_entry.id   AF-A0A845AGK1-F1
#
_cell.length_a   1.000
_cell.length_b   1.000
_cell.length_c   1.000
_cell.angle_alpha   90.00
_cell.angle_beta   90.00
_cell.angle_gamma   90.00
#
_symmetry.space_group_name_H-M   'P 1'
#
loop_
_entity.id
_entity.type
_entity.pdbx_description
1 polymer ?
#
loop_
_entity_poly.entity_id
_entity_poly.type
_entity_poly.pdbx_seq_one_letter_code
_entity_poly.pdbx_strand_id
1 'polypeptide(L)'
;MTRKRSILEHPALPYWGALWLAALVGLGVMVLPDWVIGRAVVVSRIDAVFPDLLPPLDLARHIAISLAAAVVVGLVGLMLFLLVSRALRRRHMHDWNELASELDSAPEELAERMPRPLRVREELDEGFDAEDDTATYVEEAQFEACPPDSDVSIRSGDDTAERWEEAELAELVERFDRALDAFQRDRIVQADQAPSPANIPVEAEAPEPIEDVTSDYSTERTELRAALDHLARARRD
;
A
#
# COMPACT_ATOMS: atom_id res chain seq x y z
N MET A 1 1.57 -19.40 -32.26
CA MET A 1 0.98 -18.22 -31.57
C MET A 1 1.66 -18.04 -30.21
N THR A 2 2.54 -17.05 -30.07
CA THR A 2 3.20 -16.73 -28.80
C THR A 2 2.30 -15.82 -27.97
N ARG A 3 1.67 -16.38 -26.94
CA ARG A 3 0.83 -15.64 -25.97
C ARG A 3 1.71 -14.55 -25.35
N LYS A 4 1.43 -13.27 -25.63
CA LYS A 4 2.14 -12.14 -25.01
C LYS A 4 1.87 -12.22 -23.49
N ARG A 5 2.92 -12.45 -22.69
CA ARG A 5 2.81 -12.40 -21.23
C ARG A 5 2.30 -11.03 -20.81
N SER A 6 1.32 -11.01 -19.91
CA SER A 6 0.87 -9.78 -19.28
C SER A 6 2.05 -9.12 -18.57
N ILE A 7 2.17 -7.79 -18.68
CA ILE A 7 3.23 -6.99 -18.04
C ILE A 7 3.24 -7.21 -16.51
N LEU A 8 2.09 -7.56 -15.94
CA LEU A 8 1.90 -7.85 -14.51
C LEU A 8 2.50 -9.20 -14.06
N GLU A 9 2.84 -10.11 -14.98
CA GLU A 9 3.50 -11.38 -14.65
C GLU A 9 5.02 -11.23 -14.47
N HIS A 10 5.57 -10.04 -14.68
CA HIS A 10 7.02 -9.86 -14.64
C HIS A 10 7.55 -10.02 -13.21
N PRO A 11 8.46 -10.98 -12.94
CA PRO A 11 8.96 -11.24 -11.59
C PRO A 11 9.75 -10.07 -10.99
N ALA A 12 10.13 -9.07 -11.79
CA ALA A 12 10.84 -7.88 -11.33
C ALA A 12 9.93 -6.81 -10.69
N LEU A 13 8.62 -6.83 -10.97
CA LEU A 13 7.66 -5.83 -10.45
C LEU A 13 7.66 -5.71 -8.91
N PRO A 14 7.71 -6.80 -8.11
CA PRO A 14 7.81 -6.69 -6.65
C PRO A 14 9.06 -5.96 -6.16
N TYR A 15 10.19 -6.17 -6.82
CA TYR A 15 11.45 -5.53 -6.45
C TYR A 15 11.42 -4.03 -6.72
N TRP A 16 10.84 -3.62 -7.85
CA TRP A 16 10.64 -2.21 -8.17
C TRP A 16 9.70 -1.51 -7.17
N GLY A 17 8.60 -2.17 -6.78
CA GLY A 17 7.70 -1.65 -5.75
C GLY A 17 8.38 -1.47 -4.40
N ALA A 18 9.15 -2.47 -3.96
CA ALA A 18 9.91 -2.39 -2.72
C ALA A 18 10.96 -1.27 -2.75
N LEU A 19 11.64 -1.09 -3.90
CA LEU A 19 12.63 -0.03 -4.08
C LEU A 19 12.00 1.37 -3.97
N TRP A 20 10.87 1.60 -4.64
CA TRP A 20 10.13 2.87 -4.54
C TRP A 20 9.66 3.15 -3.12
N LEU A 21 9.15 2.12 -2.43
CA LEU A 21 8.66 2.29 -1.07
C LEU A 21 9.79 2.59 -0.10
N ALA A 22 10.94 1.92 -0.23
CA ALA A 22 12.15 2.23 0.53
C ALA A 22 12.63 3.67 0.28
N ALA A 23 12.62 4.12 -0.98
CA ALA A 23 13.01 5.47 -1.36
C ALA A 23 12.06 6.53 -0.79
N LEU A 24 10.75 6.34 -0.91
CA LEU A 24 9.74 7.27 -0.38
C LEU A 24 9.77 7.35 1.14
N VAL A 25 9.95 6.22 1.83
CA VAL A 25 10.07 6.22 3.29
C VAL A 25 11.38 6.89 3.73
N GLY A 26 12.50 6.58 3.07
CA GLY A 26 13.78 7.23 3.36
C GLY A 26 13.69 8.75 3.18
N LEU A 27 13.06 9.19 2.09
CA LEU A 27 12.82 10.61 1.83
C LEU A 27 11.86 11.22 2.85
N GLY A 28 10.79 10.50 3.23
CA GLY A 28 9.86 10.91 4.26
C GLY A 28 10.57 11.16 5.58
N VAL A 29 11.39 10.20 6.06
CA VAL A 29 12.16 10.33 7.30
C VAL A 29 13.17 11.48 7.24
N MET A 30 13.77 11.74 6.07
CA MET A 30 14.71 12.86 5.90
C MET A 30 14.04 14.24 6.00
N VAL A 31 12.74 14.33 5.69
CA VAL A 31 11.96 15.57 5.81
C VAL A 31 11.38 15.75 7.22
N LEU A 32 11.45 14.71 8.07
CA LEU A 32 10.90 14.80 9.42
C LEU A 32 11.71 15.78 10.29
N PRO A 33 11.05 16.68 11.04
CA PRO A 33 11.72 17.55 11.99
C PRO A 33 12.43 16.74 13.09
N ASP A 34 13.58 17.23 13.55
CA ASP A 34 14.41 16.56 14.57
C ASP A 34 13.64 16.21 15.85
N TRP A 35 12.65 17.01 16.26
CA TRP A 35 11.85 16.75 17.45
C TRP A 35 10.97 15.49 17.32
N VAL A 36 10.53 15.13 16.11
CA VAL A 36 9.74 13.92 15.86
C VAL A 36 10.63 12.69 16.00
N ILE A 37 11.84 12.77 15.44
CA ILE A 37 12.84 11.71 15.53
C ILE A 37 13.28 11.53 16.97
N GLY A 38 13.55 12.63 17.68
CA GLY A 38 13.87 12.61 19.11
C GLY A 38 12.80 11.91 19.94
N ARG A 39 11.52 12.23 19.71
CA ARG A 39 10.40 11.53 20.37
C ARG A 39 10.36 10.04 20.02
N ALA A 40 10.56 9.69 18.75
CA ALA A 40 10.57 8.28 18.34
C ALA A 40 11.71 7.49 19.00
N VAL A 41 12.90 8.06 19.13
CA VAL A 41 14.06 7.45 19.80
C VAL A 41 13.79 7.25 21.30
N VAL A 42 13.24 8.26 21.97
CA VAL A 42 12.88 8.18 23.40
C VAL A 42 11.78 7.14 23.64
N VAL A 43 10.74 7.11 22.80
CA VAL A 43 9.64 6.14 22.93
C VAL A 43 10.10 4.72 22.64
N SER A 44 11.01 4.53 21.67
CA SER A 44 11.58 3.23 21.32
C SER A 44 12.62 2.71 22.33
N ARG A 45 12.98 3.54 23.33
CA ARG A 45 14.04 3.26 24.31
C ARG A 45 15.40 2.90 23.71
N ILE A 46 15.68 3.40 22.50
CA ILE A 46 16.96 3.17 21.82
C ILE A 46 18.08 3.95 22.53
N ASP A 47 17.73 5.02 23.23
CA ASP A 47 18.59 5.79 24.12
C ASP A 47 19.26 4.92 25.20
N ALA A 48 18.57 3.88 25.69
CA ALA A 48 19.11 2.96 26.68
C ALA A 48 20.27 2.10 26.16
N VAL A 49 20.37 1.90 24.83
CA VAL A 49 21.42 1.08 24.21
C VAL A 49 22.55 1.95 23.64
N PHE A 50 22.24 3.18 23.22
CA PHE A 50 23.19 4.09 22.59
C PHE A 50 23.11 5.50 23.19
N PRO A 51 23.71 5.72 24.38
CA PRO A 51 23.69 7.02 25.07
C PRO A 51 24.39 8.14 24.28
N ASP A 52 25.28 7.81 23.34
CA ASP A 52 26.00 8.77 22.49
C ASP A 52 25.13 9.45 21.41
N LEU A 53 23.85 9.08 21.30
CA LEU A 53 22.88 9.70 20.39
C LEU A 53 22.25 10.99 20.94
N LEU A 54 22.66 11.44 22.13
CA LEU A 54 22.18 12.70 22.70
C LEU A 54 22.65 13.94 21.87
N PRO A 55 21.84 15.01 21.80
CA PRO A 55 21.96 16.11 20.84
C PRO A 55 23.15 17.05 21.09
N PRO A 56 23.61 17.82 20.06
CA PRO A 56 22.96 18.04 18.77
C PRO A 56 23.21 16.89 17.78
N LEU A 57 22.15 16.39 17.14
CA LEU A 57 22.31 15.45 16.03
C LEU A 57 22.97 16.19 14.87
N ASP A 58 24.27 15.98 14.74
CA ASP A 58 24.99 16.42 13.54
C ASP A 58 24.33 15.81 12.30
N LEU A 59 24.32 16.55 11.19
CA LEU A 59 23.60 16.19 9.95
C LEU A 59 24.01 14.78 9.46
N ALA A 60 25.26 14.39 9.70
CA ALA A 60 25.77 13.05 9.41
C ALA A 60 25.02 11.93 10.16
N ARG A 61 24.63 12.15 11.42
CA ARG A 61 23.86 11.19 12.23
C ARG A 61 22.42 11.10 11.74
N HIS A 62 21.83 12.23 11.36
CA HIS A 62 20.49 12.26 10.78
C HIS A 62 20.45 11.44 9.48
N ILE A 63 21.45 11.59 8.61
CA ILE A 63 21.59 10.76 7.40
C ILE A 63 21.73 9.28 7.78
N ALA A 64 22.59 8.93 8.73
CA ALA A 64 22.80 7.54 9.14
C ALA A 64 21.51 6.88 9.68
N ILE A 65 20.76 7.60 10.52
CA ILE A 65 19.48 7.11 11.07
C ILE A 65 18.44 6.98 9.96
N SER A 66 18.33 7.96 9.07
CA SER A 66 17.40 7.90 7.93
C SER A 66 17.71 6.72 7.01
N LEU A 67 19.00 6.42 6.78
CA LEU A 67 19.44 5.30 5.98
C LEU A 67 19.12 3.97 6.68
N ALA A 68 19.38 3.87 7.98
CA ALA A 68 19.05 2.67 8.76
C ALA A 68 17.54 2.42 8.76
N ALA A 69 16.74 3.46 9.00
CA ALA A 69 15.28 3.38 8.94
C ALA A 69 14.79 2.96 7.55
N ALA A 70 15.35 3.55 6.48
CA ALA A 70 15.02 3.21 5.11
C ALA A 70 15.34 1.74 4.78
N VAL A 71 16.47 1.22 5.26
CA VAL A 71 16.84 -0.20 5.08
C VAL A 71 15.87 -1.12 5.82
N VAL A 72 15.55 -0.82 7.08
CA VAL A 72 14.63 -1.63 7.89
C VAL A 72 13.23 -1.63 7.27
N VAL A 73 12.69 -0.46 6.93
CA VAL A 73 11.36 -0.37 6.32
C VAL A 73 11.36 -0.97 4.92
N GLY A 74 12.44 -0.79 4.14
CA GLY A 74 12.60 -1.43 2.84
C GLY A 74 12.58 -2.96 2.93
N LEU A 75 13.26 -3.55 3.93
CA LEU A 75 13.25 -4.99 4.19
C LEU A 75 11.85 -5.48 4.59
N VAL A 76 11.16 -4.77 5.49
CA VAL A 76 9.80 -5.11 5.92
C VAL A 76 8.82 -4.99 4.75
N GLY A 77 8.90 -3.92 3.96
CA GLY A 77 8.10 -3.71 2.76
C GLY A 77 8.33 -4.79 1.71
N LEU A 78 9.59 -5.18 1.48
CA LEU A 78 9.95 -6.29 0.60
C LEU A 78 9.35 -7.61 1.10
N MET A 79 9.46 -7.91 2.40
CA MET A 79 8.85 -9.13 2.98
C MET A 79 7.34 -9.14 2.81
N LEU A 80 6.66 -8.03 3.09
CA LEU A 80 5.21 -7.90 2.91
C LEU A 80 4.84 -8.08 1.43
N PHE A 81 5.55 -7.43 0.52
CA PHE A 81 5.27 -7.54 -0.91
C PHE A 81 5.51 -8.96 -1.42
N LEU A 82 6.57 -9.63 -0.98
CA LEU A 82 6.84 -11.02 -1.31
C LEU A 82 5.77 -11.95 -0.72
N LEU A 83 5.33 -11.71 0.51
CA LEU A 83 4.29 -12.49 1.17
C LEU A 83 2.95 -12.35 0.43
N VAL A 84 2.55 -11.11 0.14
CA VAL A 84 1.34 -10.77 -0.61
C VAL A 84 1.42 -11.35 -2.02
N SER A 85 2.52 -11.14 -2.74
CA SER A 85 2.73 -11.74 -4.07
C SER A 85 2.61 -13.25 -4.04
N ARG A 86 3.17 -13.91 -3.03
CA ARG A 86 3.08 -15.37 -2.87
C ARG A 86 1.67 -15.83 -2.52
N ALA A 87 0.91 -15.04 -1.75
CA ALA A 87 -0.49 -15.32 -1.43
C ALA A 87 -1.40 -15.13 -2.66
N LEU A 88 -1.25 -14.03 -3.40
CA LEU A 88 -2.00 -13.79 -4.64
C LEU A 88 -1.70 -14.87 -5.68
N ARG A 89 -0.42 -15.29 -5.83
CA ARG A 89 -0.07 -16.34 -6.78
C ARG A 89 -0.76 -17.67 -6.46
N ARG A 90 -0.97 -17.99 -5.17
CA ARG A 90 -1.71 -19.19 -4.77
C ARG A 90 -3.20 -19.08 -5.05
N ARG A 91 -3.82 -17.93 -4.76
CA ARG A 91 -5.24 -17.70 -5.05
C ARG A 91 -5.54 -17.70 -6.54
N HIS A 92 -4.72 -16.99 -7.32
CA HIS A 92 -4.92 -16.90 -8.76
C HIS A 92 -4.79 -18.27 -9.46
N MET A 93 -3.92 -19.15 -8.96
CA MET A 93 -3.79 -20.51 -9.48
C MET A 93 -4.98 -21.40 -9.09
N HIS A 94 -5.67 -21.10 -8.00
CA HIS A 94 -6.85 -21.84 -7.57
C HIS A 94 -8.06 -21.49 -8.45
N ASP A 95 -8.33 -20.20 -8.66
CA ASP A 95 -9.40 -19.72 -9.56
C ASP A 95 -9.25 -20.26 -10.99
N TRP A 96 -8.02 -20.25 -11.53
CA TRP A 96 -7.79 -20.77 -12.88
C TRP A 96 -8.00 -22.28 -12.98
N ASN A 97 -7.65 -23.04 -11.93
CA ASN A 97 -7.86 -24.49 -11.93
C ASN A 97 -9.33 -24.83 -11.77
N GLU A 98 -10.06 -24.05 -10.98
CA GLU A 98 -11.50 -24.23 -10.76
C GLU A 98 -12.26 -23.91 -12.06
N LEU A 99 -12.00 -22.75 -12.68
CA LEU A 99 -12.52 -22.41 -14.00
C LEU A 99 -12.10 -23.43 -15.08
N ALA A 100 -10.84 -23.88 -15.09
CA ALA A 100 -10.40 -24.89 -16.05
C ALA A 100 -11.10 -26.23 -15.83
N SER A 101 -11.31 -26.64 -14.57
CA SER A 101 -12.03 -27.86 -14.24
C SER A 101 -13.52 -27.77 -14.57
N GLU A 102 -14.13 -26.59 -14.40
CA GLU A 102 -15.52 -26.31 -14.76
C GLU A 102 -15.70 -26.28 -16.29
N LEU A 103 -14.71 -25.78 -17.04
CA LEU A 103 -14.67 -25.90 -18.50
C LEU A 103 -14.50 -27.34 -18.98
N ASP A 104 -13.68 -28.15 -18.29
CA ASP A 104 -13.41 -29.55 -18.65
C ASP A 104 -14.57 -30.49 -18.27
N SER A 105 -15.38 -30.09 -17.29
CA SER A 105 -16.59 -30.80 -16.85
C SER A 105 -17.89 -30.22 -17.43
N ALA A 106 -17.80 -29.16 -18.23
CA ALA A 106 -18.94 -28.67 -18.99
C ALA A 106 -19.36 -29.75 -20.01
N PRO A 107 -20.64 -30.13 -20.08
CA PRO A 107 -21.13 -31.11 -21.04
C PRO A 107 -20.85 -30.62 -22.47
N GLU A 108 -20.38 -31.52 -23.35
CA GLU A 108 -19.99 -31.23 -24.76
C GLU A 108 -21.05 -30.41 -25.52
N GLU A 109 -22.33 -30.52 -25.15
CA GLU A 109 -23.45 -29.77 -25.75
C GLU A 109 -23.41 -28.25 -25.50
N LEU A 110 -22.73 -27.78 -24.44
CA LEU A 110 -22.52 -26.34 -24.17
C LEU A 110 -21.27 -25.79 -24.86
N ALA A 111 -20.26 -26.63 -25.12
CA ALA A 111 -19.05 -26.24 -25.85
C ALA A 111 -19.35 -25.89 -27.32
N GLU A 112 -20.41 -26.48 -27.89
CA GLU A 112 -20.90 -26.14 -29.25
C GLU A 112 -21.69 -24.82 -29.29
N ARG A 113 -22.21 -24.36 -28.14
CA ARG A 113 -23.10 -23.19 -28.03
C ARG A 113 -22.43 -21.96 -27.44
N MET A 114 -21.25 -22.10 -26.83
CA MET A 114 -20.48 -20.95 -26.38
C MET A 114 -19.95 -20.19 -27.60
N PRO A 115 -20.24 -18.87 -27.73
CA PRO A 115 -19.64 -18.06 -28.76
C PRO A 115 -18.13 -18.14 -28.59
N ARG A 116 -17.44 -18.68 -29.60
CA ARG A 116 -15.97 -18.73 -29.60
C ARG A 116 -15.49 -17.31 -29.30
N PRO A 117 -14.66 -17.10 -28.26
CA PRO A 117 -14.20 -15.76 -27.90
C PRO A 117 -13.60 -15.14 -29.16
N LEU A 118 -14.22 -14.06 -29.62
CA LEU A 118 -13.95 -13.41 -30.91
C LEU A 118 -12.43 -13.36 -31.12
N ARG A 119 -11.93 -14.27 -31.97
CA ARG A 119 -10.56 -14.22 -32.43
C ARG A 119 -10.52 -13.13 -33.48
N VAL A 120 -10.39 -11.89 -33.00
CA VAL A 120 -10.31 -10.64 -33.80
C VAL A 120 -9.25 -10.72 -34.92
N ARG A 121 -8.32 -11.68 -34.86
CA ARG A 121 -7.27 -11.86 -35.87
C ARG A 121 -7.59 -12.82 -37.00
N GLU A 122 -8.59 -13.68 -36.90
CA GLU A 122 -8.91 -14.65 -37.97
C GLU A 122 -9.92 -14.05 -38.97
N GLU A 123 -10.80 -13.13 -38.56
CA GLU A 123 -11.75 -12.46 -39.47
C GLU A 123 -11.24 -11.15 -40.09
N LEU A 124 -10.00 -10.73 -39.81
CA LEU A 124 -9.39 -9.57 -40.48
C LEU A 124 -8.59 -9.94 -41.74
N ASP A 125 -8.31 -11.22 -41.97
CA ASP A 125 -7.47 -11.71 -43.08
C ASP A 125 -8.30 -12.29 -44.24
N GLU A 126 -9.59 -12.60 -44.01
CA GLU A 126 -10.47 -13.26 -45.00
C GLU A 126 -11.19 -12.30 -45.98
N GLY A 127 -10.75 -11.05 -46.13
CA GLY A 127 -11.51 -10.05 -46.90
C GLY A 127 -10.73 -8.95 -47.62
N PHE A 128 -9.45 -9.14 -47.98
CA PHE A 128 -8.69 -8.14 -48.74
C PHE A 128 -8.09 -8.65 -50.07
N ASP A 129 -8.63 -9.71 -50.65
CA ASP A 129 -8.41 -10.02 -52.08
C ASP A 129 -9.42 -9.23 -52.93
N ALA A 130 -9.27 -7.91 -52.95
CA ALA A 130 -9.79 -7.08 -54.03
C ALA A 130 -8.61 -6.77 -54.95
N GLU A 131 -8.43 -7.62 -55.96
CA GLU A 131 -7.74 -7.23 -57.19
C GLU A 131 -8.49 -6.04 -57.79
N ASP A 132 -8.08 -4.82 -57.43
CA ASP A 132 -8.41 -3.63 -58.21
C ASP A 132 -7.11 -2.95 -58.65
N ASP A 133 -6.65 -3.47 -59.79
CA ASP A 133 -5.67 -2.85 -60.66
C ASP A 133 -6.29 -1.60 -61.30
N THR A 134 -6.21 -0.46 -60.61
CA THR A 134 -6.24 0.84 -61.30
C THR A 134 -5.32 1.85 -60.63
N ALA A 135 -4.13 1.96 -61.20
CA ALA A 135 -3.33 3.17 -61.12
C ALA A 135 -4.16 4.37 -61.62
N THR A 136 -4.51 5.29 -60.73
CA THR A 136 -4.79 6.68 -61.11
C THR A 136 -4.18 7.59 -60.05
N TYR A 137 -3.10 8.25 -60.43
CA TYR A 137 -2.63 9.48 -59.80
C TYR A 137 -3.78 10.48 -59.78
N VAL A 138 -4.26 10.86 -58.60
CA VAL A 138 -5.04 12.09 -58.39
C VAL A 138 -4.39 12.87 -57.26
N GLU A 139 -3.56 13.81 -57.68
CA GLU A 139 -3.55 15.21 -57.27
C GLU A 139 -4.21 15.57 -55.92
N GLU A 140 -3.39 16.13 -55.03
CA GLU A 140 -3.71 17.13 -53.99
C GLU A 140 -5.21 17.37 -53.68
N ALA A 141 -5.80 16.50 -52.86
CA ALA A 141 -7.03 16.82 -52.18
C ALA A 141 -6.71 17.50 -50.84
N GLN A 142 -7.18 18.74 -50.75
CA GLN A 142 -7.24 19.63 -49.60
C GLN A 142 -7.44 18.89 -48.27
N PHE A 143 -6.67 19.32 -47.27
CA PHE A 143 -6.83 19.03 -45.86
C PHE A 143 -8.22 19.54 -45.41
N GLU A 144 -9.25 18.74 -45.61
CA GLU A 144 -10.59 19.01 -45.10
C GLU A 144 -10.55 18.83 -43.58
N ALA A 145 -10.91 19.91 -42.90
CA ALA A 145 -10.82 20.04 -41.46
C ALA A 145 -11.52 18.87 -40.77
N CYS A 146 -10.79 18.20 -39.87
CA CYS A 146 -11.35 17.25 -38.93
C CYS A 146 -12.52 17.94 -38.19
N PRO A 147 -13.77 17.41 -38.24
CA PRO A 147 -14.88 18.02 -37.55
C PRO A 147 -14.60 18.05 -36.04
N PRO A 148 -14.63 19.22 -35.39
CA PRO A 148 -14.41 19.33 -33.96
C PRO A 148 -15.69 18.96 -33.23
N ASP A 149 -16.07 17.66 -33.18
CA ASP A 149 -17.22 17.22 -32.36
C ASP A 149 -17.30 15.69 -32.15
N SER A 150 -16.20 14.95 -32.26
CA SER A 150 -16.17 13.62 -31.64
C SER A 150 -15.88 13.80 -30.15
N ASP A 151 -16.96 13.92 -29.40
CA ASP A 151 -17.05 13.78 -27.95
C ASP A 151 -16.54 12.37 -27.58
N VAL A 152 -15.22 12.18 -27.64
CA VAL A 152 -14.55 11.02 -27.06
C VAL A 152 -14.61 11.27 -25.56
N SER A 153 -15.75 10.90 -24.98
CA SER A 153 -15.86 10.66 -23.55
C SER A 153 -14.88 9.54 -23.25
N ILE A 154 -13.64 9.92 -22.91
CA ILE A 154 -12.74 9.05 -22.17
C ILE A 154 -13.55 8.73 -20.92
N ARG A 155 -14.13 7.53 -20.92
CA ARG A 155 -14.83 6.96 -19.78
C ARG A 155 -13.75 6.80 -18.72
N SER A 156 -13.55 7.86 -17.95
CA SER A 156 -12.67 7.90 -16.81
C SER A 156 -13.10 6.73 -15.94
N GLY A 157 -12.25 5.72 -15.82
CA GLY A 157 -12.49 4.55 -14.99
C GLY A 157 -12.35 4.92 -13.52
N ASP A 158 -13.16 5.88 -13.07
CA ASP A 158 -13.16 6.45 -11.72
C ASP A 158 -14.43 6.08 -10.93
N ASP A 159 -15.30 5.23 -11.49
CA ASP A 159 -16.55 4.80 -10.83
C ASP A 159 -16.38 3.65 -9.82
N THR A 160 -15.17 3.08 -9.66
CA THR A 160 -14.93 2.00 -8.69
C THR A 160 -14.42 2.49 -7.33
N ALA A 161 -14.06 3.77 -7.20
CA ALA A 161 -13.57 4.33 -5.94
C ALA A 161 -14.70 4.83 -5.02
N GLU A 162 -15.86 5.22 -5.56
CA GLU A 162 -16.92 5.89 -4.77
C GLU A 162 -18.04 4.96 -4.27
N ARG A 163 -17.94 3.65 -4.48
CA ARG A 163 -18.99 2.69 -4.08
C ARG A 163 -18.51 1.60 -3.13
N TRP A 164 -17.61 1.94 -2.22
CA TRP A 164 -17.49 1.16 -0.99
C TRP A 164 -18.71 1.55 -0.15
N GLU A 165 -19.71 0.67 -0.07
CA GLU A 165 -20.90 0.94 0.75
C GLU A 165 -20.44 1.26 2.16
N GLU A 166 -20.98 2.31 2.80
CA GLU A 166 -20.60 2.71 4.16
C GLU A 166 -20.66 1.53 5.15
N ALA A 167 -21.49 0.53 4.86
CA ALA A 167 -21.58 -0.74 5.58
C ALA A 167 -20.30 -1.60 5.48
N GLU A 168 -19.64 -1.69 4.32
CA GLU A 168 -18.40 -2.44 4.15
C GLU A 168 -17.23 -1.76 4.87
N LEU A 169 -17.20 -0.42 4.87
CA LEU A 169 -16.20 0.34 5.61
C LEU A 169 -16.38 0.15 7.12
N ALA A 170 -17.63 0.18 7.60
CA ALA A 170 -17.95 -0.07 9.00
C ALA A 170 -17.59 -1.50 9.42
N GLU A 171 -17.86 -2.52 8.59
CA GLU A 171 -17.48 -3.90 8.85
C GLU A 171 -15.95 -4.06 8.89
N LEU A 172 -15.23 -3.38 8.00
CA LEU A 172 -13.76 -3.42 7.98
C LEU A 172 -13.16 -2.80 9.25
N VAL A 173 -13.69 -1.67 9.70
CA VAL A 173 -13.26 -1.00 10.95
C VAL A 173 -13.54 -1.90 12.15
N GLU A 174 -14.74 -2.49 12.23
CA GLU A 174 -15.07 -3.39 13.34
C GLU A 174 -14.18 -4.65 13.34
N ARG A 175 -13.87 -5.20 12.16
CA ARG A 175 -12.94 -6.33 12.01
C ARG A 175 -11.53 -5.97 12.47
N PHE A 176 -11.08 -4.75 12.19
CA PHE A 176 -9.79 -4.25 12.60
C PHE A 176 -9.71 -4.07 14.13
N ASP A 177 -10.71 -3.45 14.75
CA ASP A 177 -10.77 -3.26 16.21
C ASP A 177 -10.76 -4.60 16.94
N ARG A 178 -11.52 -5.58 16.43
CA ARG A 178 -11.53 -6.94 17.00
C ARG A 178 -10.17 -7.64 16.91
N ALA A 179 -9.42 -7.40 15.83
CA ALA A 179 -8.06 -7.93 15.68
C ALA A 179 -7.08 -7.24 16.63
N LEU A 180 -7.24 -5.93 16.84
CA LEU A 180 -6.39 -5.15 17.74
C LEU A 180 -6.59 -5.59 19.20
N ASP A 181 -7.84 -5.79 19.61
CA ASP A 181 -8.19 -6.32 20.94
C ASP A 181 -7.63 -7.73 21.18
N ALA A 182 -7.68 -8.60 20.16
CA ALA A 182 -7.09 -9.93 20.24
C ALA A 182 -5.58 -9.86 20.43
N PHE A 183 -4.89 -8.99 19.69
CA PHE A 183 -3.45 -8.77 19.80
C PHE A 183 -3.05 -8.20 21.17
N GLN A 184 -3.79 -7.23 21.69
CA GLN A 184 -3.52 -6.65 23.01
C GLN A 184 -3.68 -7.68 24.13
N ARG A 185 -4.72 -8.51 24.07
CA ARG A 185 -4.90 -9.62 25.02
C ARG A 185 -3.73 -10.59 25.00
N ASP A 186 -3.24 -10.94 23.81
CA ASP A 186 -2.10 -11.84 23.66
C ASP A 186 -0.81 -11.24 24.27
N ARG A 187 -0.58 -9.93 24.08
CA ARG A 187 0.54 -9.22 24.71
C ARG A 187 0.48 -9.24 26.24
N ILE A 188 -0.71 -9.10 26.83
CA ILE A 188 -0.87 -9.12 28.30
C ILE A 188 -0.54 -10.52 28.83
N VAL A 189 -1.03 -11.57 28.17
CA VAL A 189 -0.71 -12.96 28.54
C VAL A 189 0.79 -13.24 28.41
N GLN A 190 1.44 -12.71 27.37
CA GLN A 190 2.88 -12.88 27.17
C GLN A 190 3.72 -12.09 28.18
N ALA A 191 3.25 -10.93 28.65
CA ALA A 191 3.89 -10.16 29.71
C ALA A 191 3.84 -10.89 31.07
N ASP A 192 2.76 -11.63 31.34
CA ASP A 192 2.59 -12.41 32.56
C ASP A 192 3.42 -13.72 32.54
N GLN A 193 3.73 -14.22 31.33
CA GLN A 193 4.63 -15.37 31.13
C GLN A 193 6.11 -14.98 31.01
N ALA A 194 6.43 -13.69 30.96
CA ALA A 194 7.82 -13.25 31.00
C ALA A 194 8.42 -13.68 32.36
N PRO A 195 9.56 -14.40 32.37
CA PRO A 195 10.19 -14.81 33.61
C PRO A 195 10.48 -13.57 34.45
N SER A 196 9.89 -13.53 35.65
CA SER A 196 10.09 -12.45 36.62
C SER A 196 11.60 -12.17 36.73
N PRO A 197 12.07 -10.92 36.51
CA PRO A 197 13.48 -10.55 36.51
C PRO A 197 14.07 -10.53 37.93
N ALA A 198 13.77 -11.55 38.74
CA ALA A 198 14.08 -11.63 40.16
C ALA A 198 15.55 -11.89 40.46
N ASN A 199 16.46 -11.95 39.49
CA ASN A 199 17.89 -12.22 39.74
C ASN A 199 18.84 -11.40 38.84
N ILE A 200 18.50 -10.16 38.49
CA ILE A 200 19.54 -9.22 38.04
C ILE A 200 20.01 -8.45 39.27
N PRO A 201 21.26 -8.63 39.72
CA PRO A 201 21.82 -7.79 40.78
C PRO A 201 21.97 -6.38 40.22
N VAL A 202 21.00 -5.52 40.52
CA VAL A 202 21.09 -4.08 40.25
C VAL A 202 21.85 -3.47 41.41
N GLU A 203 23.10 -3.10 41.15
CA GLU A 203 23.95 -2.33 42.05
C GLU A 203 23.29 -0.96 42.26
N ALA A 204 22.91 -0.69 43.51
CA ALA A 204 22.08 0.44 43.89
C ALA A 204 22.87 1.76 43.83
N GLU A 205 22.84 2.41 42.68
CA GLU A 205 23.20 3.82 42.54
C GLU A 205 21.99 4.68 42.94
N ALA A 206 22.20 5.63 43.84
CA ALA A 206 21.13 6.40 44.50
C ALA A 206 20.33 7.20 43.45
N PRO A 207 18.99 7.07 43.40
CA PRO A 207 18.18 7.80 42.45
C PRO A 207 18.17 9.29 42.81
N GLU A 208 18.69 10.11 41.91
CA GLU A 208 18.49 11.56 41.95
C GLU A 208 16.99 11.89 41.88
N PRO A 209 16.53 12.97 42.53
CA PRO A 209 15.13 13.36 42.56
C PRO A 209 14.64 13.68 41.15
N ILE A 210 13.85 12.76 40.59
CA ILE A 210 13.16 12.95 39.31
C ILE A 210 12.13 14.07 39.54
N GLU A 211 12.38 15.24 38.94
CA GLU A 211 11.40 16.31 38.88
C GLU A 211 10.11 15.79 38.22
N ASP A 212 8.98 16.12 38.83
CA ASP A 212 7.66 15.64 38.42
C ASP A 212 7.21 16.31 37.10
N VAL A 213 7.62 15.72 35.98
CA VAL A 213 7.27 16.15 34.60
C VAL A 213 5.79 15.88 34.25
N THR A 214 4.95 15.42 35.19
CA THR A 214 3.53 15.18 34.90
C THR A 214 2.67 16.44 34.93
N SER A 215 3.20 17.58 35.41
CA SER A 215 2.44 18.83 35.57
C SER A 215 2.02 19.49 34.24
N ASP A 216 2.78 19.34 33.15
CA ASP A 216 2.60 20.18 31.95
C ASP A 216 1.51 19.66 30.98
N TYR A 217 1.09 18.41 31.12
CA TYR A 217 0.07 17.79 30.26
C TYR A 217 -1.38 18.22 30.57
N SER A 218 -1.61 18.87 31.70
CA SER A 218 -2.95 19.31 32.09
C SER A 218 -3.42 20.50 31.26
N THR A 219 -2.52 21.44 30.96
CA THR A 219 -2.81 22.67 30.21
C THR A 219 -3.19 22.37 28.76
N GLU A 220 -2.38 21.57 28.06
CA GLU A 220 -2.63 21.16 26.66
C GLU A 220 -3.97 20.41 26.49
N ARG A 221 -4.37 19.62 27.49
CA ARG A 221 -5.66 18.89 27.46
C ARG A 221 -6.87 19.81 27.51
N THR A 222 -6.77 20.94 28.20
CA THR A 222 -7.83 21.94 28.29
C THR A 222 -7.99 22.70 26.98
N GLU A 223 -6.87 23.05 26.33
CA GLU A 223 -6.88 23.75 25.04
C GLU A 223 -7.43 22.87 23.92
N LEU A 224 -7.06 21.59 23.89
CA LEU A 224 -7.56 20.63 22.90
C LEU A 224 -9.09 20.45 23.00
N ARG A 225 -9.64 20.42 24.22
CA ARG A 225 -11.10 20.33 24.43
C ARG A 225 -11.82 21.59 23.96
N ALA A 226 -11.27 22.77 24.22
CA ALA A 226 -11.86 24.03 23.76
C ALA A 226 -11.89 24.11 22.22
N ALA A 227 -10.83 23.65 21.55
CA ALA A 227 -10.78 23.60 20.09
C ALA A 227 -11.82 22.63 19.49
N LEU A 228 -11.98 21.45 20.08
CA LEU A 228 -12.98 20.44 19.66
C LEU A 228 -14.42 20.95 19.82
N ASP A 229 -14.73 21.63 20.92
CA ASP A 229 -16.04 22.24 21.14
C ASP A 229 -16.34 23.35 20.13
N HIS A 230 -15.33 24.13 19.75
CA HIS A 230 -15.47 25.16 18.73
C HIS A 230 -15.78 24.55 17.35
N LEU A 231 -15.11 23.45 17.00
CA LEU A 231 -15.31 22.74 15.74
C LEU A 231 -16.68 22.05 15.68
N ALA A 232 -17.14 21.50 16.80
CA ALA A 232 -18.47 20.90 16.92
C ALA A 232 -19.61 21.91 16.76
N ARG A 233 -19.42 23.16 17.22
CA ARG A 233 -20.39 24.25 16.97
C ARG A 233 -20.39 24.71 15.52
N ALA A 234 -19.22 24.90 14.92
CA ALA A 234 -19.09 25.34 13.53
C ALA A 234 -19.72 24.35 12.51
N ARG A 235 -19.93 23.08 12.89
CA ARG A 235 -20.57 22.07 12.03
C ARG A 235 -22.10 22.01 12.18
N ARG A 236 -22.68 22.68 13.19
CA ARG A 236 -24.14 22.70 13.42
C ARG A 236 -24.84 23.89 12.76
N ASP A 237 -24.08 24.92 12.40
CA ASP A 237 -24.55 26.08 11.63
C ASP A 237 -24.33 25.85 10.12
#